data_AF-A0A968IS29-F1
#
_entry.id   AF-A0A968IS29-F1
#
_cell.length_a   1.000
_cell.length_b   1.000
_cell.length_c   1.000
_cell.angle_alpha   90.00
_cell.angle_beta   90.00
_cell.angle_gamma   90.00
#
_symmetry.space_group_name_H-M   'P 1'
#
loop_
_entity.id
_entity.type
_entity.pdbx_description
1 polymer ?
#
loop_
_entity_poly.entity_id
_entity_poly.type
_entity_poly.pdbx_seq_one_letter_code
_entity_poly.pdbx_strand_id
1 'polypeptide(L)' 'MSNLTIQQYCQLESLKTDLHLKSGYNFQEQFQGNLTVIKITDSEGNILQELIVVL' A
#
# COMPACT_ATOMS: atom_id res chain seq x y z
N MET A 1 -1.57 15.16 -1.16
CA MET A 1 -2.04 14.18 -2.15
C MET A 1 -0.88 13.91 -3.07
N SER A 2 -0.32 12.71 -2.99
CA SER A 2 0.78 12.26 -3.82
C SER A 2 0.23 11.96 -5.22
N ASN A 3 0.90 12.43 -6.27
CA ASN A 3 0.40 12.41 -7.65
C ASN A 3 0.44 10.99 -8.26
N LEU A 4 -0.43 10.09 -7.80
CA LEU A 4 -0.76 8.91 -8.59
C LEU A 4 -1.68 9.32 -9.74
N THR A 5 -1.40 8.82 -10.94
CA THR A 5 -2.42 8.83 -11.99
C THR A 5 -3.59 7.93 -11.58
N ILE A 6 -4.78 8.16 -12.16
CA ILE A 6 -5.96 7.34 -11.87
C ILE A 6 -5.68 5.86 -12.09
N GLN A 7 -4.94 5.51 -13.15
CA GLN A 7 -4.56 4.13 -13.44
C GLN A 7 -3.70 3.52 -12.33
N GLN A 8 -2.67 4.26 -11.88
CA GLN A 8 -1.77 3.80 -10.82
C GLN A 8 -2.51 3.65 -9.48
N TYR A 9 -3.46 4.53 -9.19
CA TYR A 9 -4.35 4.40 -8.03
C TYR A 9 -5.21 3.12 -8.12
N CYS A 10 -5.85 2.86 -9.26
CA CYS A 10 -6.64 1.65 -9.45
C CYS A 10 -5.81 0.36 -9.31
N GLN A 11 -4.57 0.36 -9.81
CA GLN A 11 -3.63 -0.77 -9.64
C GLN A 11 -3.29 -1.00 -8.17
N LEU A 12 -3.09 0.08 -7.40
CA LEU A 12 -2.80 0.01 -5.97
C LEU A 12 -3.96 -0.58 -5.17
N GLU A 13 -5.19 -0.11 -5.40
CA GLU A 13 -6.39 -0.61 -4.72
C GLU A 13 -6.67 -2.08 -5.06
N SER A 14 -6.42 -2.48 -6.31
CA SER A 14 -6.54 -3.88 -6.74
C SER A 14 -5.52 -4.76 -6.01
N LEU A 15 -4.25 -4.31 -5.91
CA LEU A 15 -3.20 -5.02 -5.18
C LEU A 15 -3.53 -5.21 -3.69
N LYS A 16 -4.09 -4.18 -3.03
CA LYS A 16 -4.54 -4.29 -1.63
C LYS A 16 -5.62 -5.35 -1.45
N THR A 17 -6.50 -5.48 -2.43
CA THR A 17 -7.58 -6.49 -2.42
C THR A 17 -7.01 -7.89 -2.64
N ASP A 18 -6.09 -8.05 -3.60
CA ASP A 18 -5.41 -9.33 -3.91
C ASP A 18 -4.54 -9.83 -2.76
N LEU A 19 -3.99 -8.92 -1.95
CA LEU A 19 -3.18 -9.28 -0.79
C LEU A 19 -3.96 -10.06 0.28
N HIS A 20 -5.29 -10.22 0.18
CA HIS A 20 -6.12 -11.08 1.05
C HIS A 20 -5.80 -10.89 2.55
N LEU A 21 -5.46 -9.66 2.93
CA LEU A 21 -5.04 -9.33 4.28
C LEU A 21 -6.27 -9.40 5.19
N LYS A 22 -6.22 -10.35 6.14
CA LYS A 22 -7.29 -10.58 7.12
C LYS A 22 -7.70 -9.26 7.79
N SER A 23 -8.98 -9.12 8.12
CA SER A 23 -9.50 -7.99 8.90
C SER A 23 -8.64 -7.77 10.15
N GLY A 24 -8.00 -6.61 10.28
CA GLY A 24 -7.11 -6.27 11.40
C GLY A 24 -5.79 -5.59 11.02
N TYR A 25 -5.45 -5.55 9.73
CA TYR A 25 -4.27 -4.86 9.24
C TYR A 25 -4.60 -3.45 8.72
N ASN A 26 -3.69 -2.52 8.97
CA ASN A 26 -3.75 -1.15 8.48
C ASN A 26 -2.77 -0.96 7.31
N PHE A 27 -3.17 -0.13 6.35
CA PHE A 27 -2.34 0.23 5.21
C PHE A 27 -1.85 1.66 5.35
N GLN A 28 -0.54 1.86 5.20
CA GLN A 28 0.04 3.18 5.10
C GLN A 28 0.84 3.29 3.81
N GLU A 29 0.46 4.24 2.98
CA GLU A 29 1.13 4.52 1.72
C GLU A 29 2.19 5.59 1.91
N GLN A 30 3.38 5.33 1.37
CA GLN A 30 4.45 6.30 1.29
C GLN A 30 4.96 6.38 -0.14
N PHE A 31 4.93 7.58 -0.69
CA PHE A 31 5.38 7.85 -2.05
C PHE A 31 6.80 8.39 -2.00
N GLN A 32 7.73 7.70 -2.67
CA GLN A 32 9.13 8.08 -2.78
C GLN A 32 9.51 8.18 -4.26
N GLY A 33 9.29 9.36 -4.85
CA GLY A 33 9.50 9.59 -6.27
C GLY A 33 8.61 8.68 -7.12
N ASN A 34 9.24 7.74 -7.82
CA ASN A 34 8.58 6.79 -8.73
C ASN A 34 8.15 5.50 -8.00
N LEU A 35 8.46 5.40 -6.71
CA LEU A 35 8.18 4.23 -5.89
C LEU A 35 6.98 4.51 -5.00
N THR A 36 6.05 3.56 -4.96
CA THR A 36 4.97 3.54 -3.98
C THR A 36 5.26 2.43 -2.98
N VAL A 37 5.52 2.80 -1.74
CA VAL A 37 5.74 1.87 -0.64
C VAL A 37 4.42 1.68 0.10
N ILE A 38 3.93 0.45 0.16
CA ILE A 38 2.77 0.08 0.98
C ILE A 38 3.32 -0.57 2.24
N LYS A 39 3.12 0.08 3.38
CA LYS A 39 3.37 -0.52 4.69
C LYS A 39 2.08 -1.18 5.18
N ILE A 40 2.20 -2.43 5.57
CA ILE A 40 1.14 -3.19 6.22
C ILE A 40 1.52 -3.29 7.69
N THR A 41 0.68 -2.69 8.54
CA THR A 41 0.85 -2.75 9.99
C THR A 41 -0.25 -3.57 10.63
N ASP A 42 0.02 -4.18 11.79
CA ASP A 42 -1.02 -4.73 12.65
C ASP A 42 -1.83 -3.62 13.34
N SER A 43 -2.84 -4.02 14.11
CA SER A 43 -3.67 -3.12 14.91
C SER A 43 -2.90 -2.38 16.00
N GLU A 44 -1.71 -2.84 16.37
CA GLU A 44 -0.83 -2.21 17.37
C GLU A 44 0.18 -1.25 16.72
N GLY A 45 0.23 -1.19 15.39
CA GLY A 45 1.13 -0.33 14.62
C GLY A 45 2.48 -0.97 14.32
N ASN A 46 2.68 -2.26 14.60
CA ASN A 46 3.89 -2.97 14.23
C ASN A 46 3.90 -3.25 12.72
N ILE A 47 5.02 -3.00 12.05
CA ILE A 47 5.18 -3.29 10.63
C ILE A 47 5.31 -4.80 10.43
N LEU A 48 4.36 -5.37 9.70
CA LEU A 48 4.39 -6.78 9.32
C LEU A 48 5.10 -6.96 7.99
N GLN A 49 4.86 -6.04 7.06
CA GLN A 49 5.40 -6.12 5.71
C GLN A 49 5.47 -4.75 5.06
N GLU A 50 6.51 -4.55 4.24
CA GLU A 50 6.60 -3.42 3.33
C GLU A 50 6.66 -3.95 1.89
N LEU A 51 5.75 -3.49 1.04
CA LEU A 51 5.78 -3.75 -0.40
C LEU A 51 6.25 -2.50 -1.13
N ILE A 52 7.25 -2.66 -2.00
CA ILE A 52 7.67 -1.61 -2.92
C ILE A 52 7.01 -1.89 -4.27
N VAL A 53 6.12 -1.00 -4.69
CA VAL A 53 5.42 -1.06 -5.96
C VAL A 53 6.01 0.01 -6.88
N VAL A 54 6.49 -0.43 -8.04
CA VAL A 54 6.90 0.48 -9.12
C VAL A 54 5.70 0.61 -10.04
N LEU A 55 5.13 1.82 -10.11
CA LEU A 55 3.91 2.14 -10.86
C LEU A 55 4.21 3.07 -12.04
#